data_AF-A0A4U6LIT8-F1
#
_entry.id   AF-A0A4U6LIT8-F1
#
_cell.length_a   1.000
_cell.length_b   1.000
_cell.length_c   1.000
_cell.angle_alpha   90.00
_cell.angle_beta   90.00
_cell.angle_gamma   90.00
#
_symmetry.space_group_name_H-M   'P 1'
#
loop_
_entity.id
_entity.type
_entity.pdbx_description
1 polymer ?
#
loop_
_entity_poly.entity_id
_entity_poly.type
_entity_poly.pdbx_seq_one_letter_code
_entity_poly.pdbx_strand_id
1 'polypeptide(L)'
;MKCILYFLFLMFSVCSYADEYQPDIYYKLQWSASNGSVNDLNIFLKYNQLHVEATNRNLHKKLWSLNDYVQSCNLDVELNIIPDSLEAIDLFGNGDFVVLFAYKIGCIGGIDPVDVKYFAFYKGQKYALRGIELFISNDGVDEGYNPPIPSYNLKSNKILFNYMQGRWSLIATRIMF
;
A
#
# COMPACT_ATOMS: atom_id res chain seq x y z
N MET A 1 -11.01 38.00 -63.24
CA MET A 1 -11.07 36.54 -63.02
C MET A 1 -10.21 36.18 -61.82
N LYS A 2 -10.90 35.95 -60.70
CA LYS A 2 -10.62 35.04 -59.58
C LYS A 2 -9.19 34.96 -58.98
N CYS A 3 -9.02 35.68 -57.87
CA CYS A 3 -8.25 35.21 -56.71
C CYS A 3 -8.74 33.81 -56.29
N ILE A 4 -7.82 32.87 -56.10
CA ILE A 4 -8.02 31.74 -55.19
C ILE A 4 -6.73 31.56 -54.39
N LEU A 5 -6.78 32.03 -53.15
CA LEU A 5 -5.85 31.73 -52.08
C LEU A 5 -6.25 30.35 -51.54
N TYR A 6 -5.43 29.32 -51.76
CA TYR A 6 -5.64 28.02 -51.11
C TYR A 6 -5.19 28.13 -49.66
N PHE A 7 -6.15 28.35 -48.76
CA PHE A 7 -5.95 28.26 -47.32
C PHE A 7 -5.91 26.77 -46.95
N LEU A 8 -4.72 26.21 -46.79
CA LEU A 8 -4.54 24.85 -46.27
C LEU A 8 -4.89 24.89 -44.77
N PHE A 9 -6.11 24.49 -44.42
CA PHE A 9 -6.52 24.34 -43.02
C PHE A 9 -5.87 23.06 -42.48
N LEU A 10 -4.71 23.23 -41.84
CA LEU A 10 -4.07 22.21 -41.02
C LEU A 10 -5.01 21.89 -39.85
N MET A 11 -5.79 20.81 -39.99
CA MET A 11 -6.46 20.18 -38.86
C MET A 11 -5.39 19.47 -38.03
N PHE A 12 -4.69 20.22 -37.19
CA PHE A 12 -4.00 19.62 -36.05
C PHE A 12 -5.08 19.03 -35.15
N SER A 13 -5.28 17.71 -35.26
CA SER A 13 -6.02 16.95 -34.27
C SER A 13 -5.23 17.05 -32.97
N VAL A 14 -5.61 18.01 -32.13
CA VAL A 14 -5.13 18.07 -30.74
C VAL A 14 -5.89 16.98 -30.00
N CYS A 15 -5.43 15.73 -30.12
CA CYS A 15 -5.80 14.68 -29.18
C CYS A 15 -5.22 15.11 -27.82
N SER A 16 -6.00 15.87 -27.06
CA SER A 16 -5.73 16.08 -25.65
C SER A 16 -6.16 14.79 -24.94
N TYR A 17 -5.18 13.97 -24.59
CA TYR A 17 -5.38 12.93 -23.60
C TYR A 17 -5.71 13.65 -22.29
N ALA A 18 -6.94 13.50 -21.81
CA ALA A 18 -7.28 13.91 -20.46
C ALA A 18 -6.62 12.89 -19.53
N ASP A 19 -5.49 13.25 -18.91
CA ASP A 19 -4.96 12.47 -17.79
C ASP A 19 -5.98 12.56 -16.64
N GLU A 20 -6.44 11.40 -16.17
CA GLU A 20 -7.34 11.31 -15.03
C GLU A 20 -6.62 11.80 -13.77
N TYR A 21 -7.14 12.85 -13.14
CA TYR A 21 -6.59 13.39 -11.90
C TYR A 21 -6.81 12.40 -10.75
N GLN A 22 -5.73 11.78 -10.28
CA GLN A 22 -5.73 10.93 -9.09
C GLN A 22 -5.18 11.73 -7.90
N PRO A 23 -5.96 11.94 -6.81
CA PRO A 23 -5.53 12.75 -5.69
C PRO A 23 -4.41 12.05 -4.89
N ASP A 24 -3.45 12.85 -4.41
CA ASP A 24 -2.44 12.35 -3.46
C ASP A 24 -3.12 11.96 -2.13
N ILE A 25 -2.83 10.77 -1.61
CA ILE A 25 -3.42 10.24 -0.36
C ILE A 25 -2.38 10.25 0.74
N TYR A 26 -2.77 10.67 1.95
CA TYR A 26 -1.89 10.79 3.10
C TYR A 26 -2.48 10.16 4.36
N TYR A 27 -1.70 9.31 5.03
CA TYR A 27 -2.03 8.73 6.34
C TYR A 27 -0.98 9.12 7.38
N LYS A 28 -1.43 9.30 8.62
CA LYS A 28 -0.56 9.58 9.76
C LYS A 28 -0.95 8.73 10.95
N LEU A 29 0.04 8.12 11.58
CA LEU A 29 -0.07 7.40 12.85
C LEU A 29 0.99 7.92 13.82
N GLN A 30 0.65 8.00 15.10
CA GLN A 30 1.57 8.46 16.15
C GLN A 30 1.62 7.45 17.28
N TRP A 31 2.80 7.25 17.86
CA TRP A 31 2.94 6.44 19.06
C TRP A 31 4.01 6.99 19.99
N SER A 32 3.83 6.75 21.29
CA SER A 32 4.80 7.09 22.33
C SER A 32 5.61 5.85 22.70
N ALA A 33 6.92 5.95 22.61
CA ALA A 33 7.81 4.92 23.12
C ALA A 33 7.91 4.99 24.65
N SER A 34 8.30 3.89 25.28
CA SER A 34 8.49 3.76 26.73
C SER A 34 9.44 4.79 27.34
N ASN A 35 10.40 5.29 26.56
CA ASN A 35 11.33 6.35 26.96
C ASN A 35 10.74 7.77 26.88
N GLY A 36 9.43 7.91 26.62
CA GLY A 36 8.73 9.18 26.49
C GLY A 36 8.88 9.87 25.13
N SER A 37 9.64 9.29 24.19
CA SER A 37 9.76 9.86 22.85
C SER A 37 8.51 9.60 22.01
N VAL A 38 8.10 10.60 21.24
CA VAL A 38 6.97 10.53 20.31
C VAL A 38 7.52 10.24 18.92
N ASN A 39 6.92 9.27 18.26
CA ASN A 39 7.26 8.90 16.89
C ASN A 39 6.05 9.10 15.97
N ASP A 40 6.33 9.46 14.73
CA ASP A 40 5.36 9.64 13.66
C ASP A 40 5.61 8.61 12.57
N LEU A 41 4.54 8.01 12.06
CA LEU A 41 4.52 7.28 10.80
C LEU A 41 3.72 8.10 9.80
N ASN A 42 4.35 8.47 8.69
CA ASN A 42 3.75 9.16 7.57
C ASN A 42 3.71 8.21 6.38
N ILE A 43 2.55 8.04 5.77
CA ILE A 43 2.39 7.28 4.53
C ILE A 43 1.82 8.22 3.48
N PHE A 44 2.49 8.31 2.34
CA PHE A 44 2.13 9.16 1.22
C PHE A 44 2.04 8.32 -0.06
N LEU A 45 0.92 8.44 -0.76
CA LEU A 45 0.68 7.77 -2.02
C LEU A 45 0.55 8.84 -3.09
N LYS A 46 1.37 8.71 -4.14
CA LYS A 46 1.38 9.64 -5.27
C LYS A 46 1.38 8.85 -6.55
N TYR A 47 0.24 8.88 -7.25
CA TYR A 47 0.01 8.10 -8.45
C TYR A 47 0.36 6.61 -8.22
N ASN A 48 1.47 6.13 -8.79
CA ASN A 48 1.95 4.77 -8.67
C ASN A 48 3.03 4.55 -7.60
N GLN A 49 3.28 5.52 -6.73
CA GLN A 49 4.36 5.50 -5.74
C GLN A 49 3.81 5.49 -4.32
N LEU A 50 4.35 4.59 -3.51
CA LEU A 50 4.16 4.54 -2.07
C LEU A 50 5.44 5.03 -1.39
N HIS A 51 5.33 6.05 -0.55
CA HIS A 51 6.37 6.52 0.33
C HIS A 51 5.93 6.40 1.78
N VAL A 52 6.71 5.69 2.59
CA VAL A 52 6.47 5.55 4.03
C VAL A 52 7.71 6.00 4.79
N GLU A 53 7.50 6.84 5.79
CA GLU A 53 8.57 7.32 6.66
C GLU A 53 8.15 7.29 8.13
N ALA A 54 8.99 6.67 8.96
CA ALA A 54 8.90 6.77 10.40
C ALA A 54 9.97 7.71 10.94
N THR A 55 9.57 8.64 11.81
CA THR A 55 10.46 9.64 12.40
C THR A 55 10.27 9.71 13.91
N ASN A 56 11.35 10.01 14.62
CA ASN A 56 11.29 10.46 16.00
C ASN A 56 11.03 11.96 16.00
N ARG A 57 9.88 12.38 16.54
CA ARG A 57 9.46 13.78 16.51
C ARG A 57 10.37 14.66 17.37
N ASN A 58 10.76 14.18 18.56
CA ASN A 58 11.58 14.95 19.50
C ASN A 58 12.99 15.22 18.95
N LEU A 59 13.57 14.25 18.26
CA LEU A 59 14.94 14.30 17.75
C LEU A 59 15.02 14.72 16.28
N HIS A 60 13.88 14.94 15.61
CA HIS A 60 13.79 15.19 14.16
C HIS A 60 14.60 14.18 13.33
N LYS A 61 14.60 12.91 13.77
CA LYS A 61 15.45 11.85 13.19
C LYS A 61 14.61 10.81 12.50
N LYS A 62 14.95 10.51 11.23
CA LYS A 62 14.40 9.35 10.52
C LYS A 62 14.78 8.05 11.23
N LEU A 63 13.77 7.23 11.53
CA LEU A 63 13.94 5.89 12.08
C LEU A 63 14.11 4.88 10.95
N TRP A 64 13.20 4.90 9.99
CA TRP A 64 13.22 4.04 8.80
C TRP A 64 12.31 4.61 7.72
N SER A 65 12.49 4.13 6.49
CA SER A 65 11.63 4.46 5.36
C SER A 65 11.40 3.23 4.48
N LEU A 66 10.25 3.20 3.82
CA LEU A 66 9.91 2.19 2.82
C LEU A 66 9.35 2.88 1.59
N ASN A 67 9.86 2.50 0.42
CA ASN A 67 9.33 2.92 -0.86
C ASN A 67 8.87 1.69 -1.64
N ASP A 68 7.76 1.80 -2.33
CA ASP A 68 7.27 0.81 -3.28
C ASP A 68 6.59 1.53 -4.45
N TYR A 69 6.43 0.85 -5.59
CA TYR A 69 5.77 1.43 -6.73
C TYR A 69 5.24 0.38 -7.70
N VAL A 70 4.21 0.74 -8.46
CA VAL A 70 3.74 -0.07 -9.60
C VAL A 70 4.63 0.24 -10.80
N GLN A 71 5.40 -0.76 -11.24
CA GLN A 71 6.33 -0.63 -12.34
C GLN A 71 5.63 -0.82 -13.69
N SER A 72 5.84 0.09 -14.63
CA SER A 72 5.46 -0.05 -16.05
C SER A 72 4.01 -0.51 -16.28
N CYS A 73 3.04 0.19 -15.69
CA CYS A 73 1.62 -0.09 -15.90
C CYS A 73 1.08 0.74 -17.07
N ASN A 74 0.53 0.07 -18.08
CA ASN A 74 -0.20 0.67 -19.20
C ASN A 74 -1.73 0.51 -19.07
N LEU A 75 -2.17 0.06 -17.89
CA LEU A 75 -3.57 -0.13 -17.50
C LEU A 75 -3.83 0.70 -16.22
N ASP A 76 -4.70 0.23 -15.34
CA ASP A 76 -5.05 0.91 -14.09
C ASP A 76 -4.10 0.52 -12.95
N VAL A 77 -3.63 1.53 -12.23
CA VAL A 77 -2.78 1.36 -11.06
C VAL A 77 -3.66 1.16 -9.84
N GLU A 78 -3.56 -0.02 -9.23
CA GLU A 78 -4.11 -0.28 -7.90
C GLU A 78 -2.99 -0.07 -6.88
N LEU A 79 -3.07 0.98 -6.07
CA LEU A 79 -2.14 1.21 -4.96
C LEU A 79 -2.90 1.86 -3.80
N ASN A 80 -3.24 1.07 -2.79
CA ASN A 80 -4.13 1.51 -1.72
C ASN A 80 -3.65 1.01 -0.35
N ILE A 81 -3.58 1.89 0.65
CA ILE A 81 -3.45 1.46 2.05
C ILE A 81 -4.73 0.77 2.48
N ILE A 82 -4.60 -0.26 3.31
CA ILE A 82 -5.72 -0.92 4.00
C ILE A 82 -5.84 -0.25 5.38
N PRO A 83 -6.78 0.69 5.61
CA PRO A 83 -6.75 1.54 6.80
C PRO A 83 -6.83 0.75 8.11
N ASP A 84 -7.62 -0.33 8.14
CA ASP A 84 -7.79 -1.21 9.30
C ASP A 84 -6.54 -2.00 9.69
N SER A 85 -5.49 -1.94 8.88
CA SER A 85 -4.18 -2.54 9.17
C SER A 85 -3.19 -1.56 9.78
N LEU A 86 -3.49 -0.25 9.78
CA LEU A 86 -2.60 0.81 10.25
C LEU A 86 -2.65 0.91 11.78
N GLU A 87 -1.60 0.45 12.45
CA GLU A 87 -1.61 0.38 13.91
C GLU A 87 -0.21 0.44 14.52
N ALA A 88 -0.13 0.91 15.76
CA ALA A 88 1.05 0.79 16.60
C ALA A 88 0.64 0.14 17.92
N ILE A 89 1.19 -1.03 18.21
CA ILE A 89 0.76 -1.84 19.36
C ILE A 89 1.96 -2.37 20.17
N ASP A 90 1.86 -2.40 21.50
CA ASP A 90 2.80 -3.13 22.35
C ASP A 90 2.42 -4.62 22.39
N LEU A 91 2.78 -5.33 21.31
CA LEU A 91 2.44 -6.75 21.16
C LEU A 91 3.17 -7.65 22.18
N PHE A 92 4.30 -7.19 22.72
CA PHE A 92 5.17 -7.99 23.59
C PHE A 92 5.06 -7.62 25.07
N GLY A 93 4.28 -6.60 25.42
CA GLY A 93 4.09 -6.14 26.80
C GLY A 93 5.36 -5.58 27.44
N ASN A 94 6.30 -5.07 26.63
CA ASN A 94 7.60 -4.58 27.09
C ASN A 94 7.80 -3.08 26.82
N GLY A 95 6.76 -2.38 26.38
CA GLY A 95 6.78 -0.96 26.04
C GLY A 95 7.41 -0.65 24.68
N ASP A 96 7.87 -1.65 23.94
CA ASP A 96 8.37 -1.48 22.57
C ASP A 96 7.25 -1.77 21.56
N PHE A 97 6.83 -0.74 20.83
CA PHE A 97 5.72 -0.84 19.90
C PHE A 97 6.13 -1.52 18.59
N VAL A 98 5.26 -2.39 18.09
CA VAL A 98 5.24 -2.90 16.72
C VAL A 98 4.37 -1.95 15.90
N VAL A 99 4.92 -1.42 14.82
CA VAL A 99 4.18 -0.58 13.88
C VAL A 99 3.80 -1.42 12.67
N LEU A 100 2.51 -1.55 12.39
CA LEU A 100 1.98 -2.36 11.29
C LEU A 100 1.18 -1.53 10.31
N PHE A 101 1.26 -1.92 9.03
CA PHE A 101 0.42 -1.41 7.96
C PHE A 101 0.46 -2.38 6.77
N ALA A 102 -0.63 -2.45 6.04
CA ALA A 102 -0.79 -3.23 4.83
C ALA A 102 -1.27 -2.36 3.68
N TYR A 103 -0.94 -2.79 2.47
CA TYR A 103 -1.40 -2.15 1.25
C TYR A 103 -1.58 -3.15 0.13
N LYS A 104 -2.46 -2.79 -0.80
CA LYS A 104 -2.71 -3.46 -2.07
C LYS A 104 -1.85 -2.78 -3.15
N ILE A 105 -1.29 -3.56 -4.06
CA ILE A 105 -0.45 -3.04 -5.14
C ILE A 105 -0.55 -3.91 -6.39
N GLY A 106 -0.85 -3.31 -7.54
CA GLY A 106 -0.97 -4.03 -8.80
C GLY A 106 -1.18 -3.12 -10.02
N CYS A 107 -1.05 -3.71 -11.20
CA CYS A 107 -1.47 -3.14 -12.47
C CYS A 107 -2.59 -4.00 -13.02
N ILE A 108 -3.82 -3.47 -13.08
CA ILE A 108 -5.04 -4.24 -13.38
C ILE A 108 -5.78 -3.64 -14.56
N GLY A 109 -6.43 -4.49 -15.35
CA GLY A 109 -7.27 -4.08 -16.48
C GLY A 109 -8.77 -4.30 -16.21
N GLY A 110 -9.13 -4.59 -14.97
CA GLY A 110 -10.48 -5.01 -14.58
C GLY A 110 -10.52 -5.47 -13.12
N ILE A 111 -11.36 -6.46 -12.84
CA ILE A 111 -11.50 -7.04 -11.50
C ILE A 111 -10.55 -8.22 -11.37
N ASP A 112 -9.28 -7.93 -11.07
CA ASP A 112 -8.24 -8.92 -10.84
C ASP A 112 -7.70 -8.80 -9.40
N PRO A 113 -7.37 -9.91 -8.71
CA PRO A 113 -6.74 -9.85 -7.41
C PRO A 113 -5.35 -9.25 -7.54
N VAL A 114 -4.98 -8.36 -6.61
CA VAL A 114 -3.63 -7.76 -6.59
C VAL A 114 -2.79 -8.26 -5.42
N ASP A 115 -1.51 -7.93 -5.44
CA ASP A 115 -0.61 -8.24 -4.34
C ASP A 115 -1.04 -7.47 -3.08
N VAL A 116 -1.05 -8.18 -1.95
CA VAL A 116 -1.22 -7.64 -0.61
C VAL A 116 0.10 -7.76 0.12
N LYS A 117 0.63 -6.63 0.59
CA LYS A 117 1.86 -6.55 1.37
C LYS A 117 1.52 -6.05 2.77
N TYR A 118 1.66 -6.92 3.78
CA TYR A 118 1.47 -6.57 5.18
C TYR A 118 2.83 -6.52 5.88
N PHE A 119 3.19 -5.35 6.41
CA PHE A 119 4.47 -5.13 7.07
C PHE A 119 4.30 -4.85 8.56
N ALA A 120 5.30 -5.28 9.32
CA ALA A 120 5.50 -4.89 10.70
C ALA A 120 6.94 -4.40 10.88
N PHE A 121 7.10 -3.32 11.62
CA PHE A 121 8.40 -2.78 12.03
C PHE A 121 8.51 -2.87 13.54
N TYR A 122 9.52 -3.60 14.02
CA TYR A 122 9.78 -3.78 15.44
C TYR A 122 11.28 -3.78 15.69
N LYS A 123 11.74 -2.94 16.63
CA LYS A 123 13.16 -2.78 17.00
C LYS A 123 14.11 -2.56 15.81
N GLY A 124 13.67 -1.76 14.83
CA GLY A 124 14.45 -1.47 13.62
C GLY A 124 14.47 -2.60 12.59
N GLN A 125 13.80 -3.72 12.84
CA GLN A 125 13.67 -4.84 11.91
C GLN A 125 12.33 -4.78 11.18
N LYS A 126 12.36 -4.93 9.86
CA LYS A 126 11.18 -5.12 9.02
C LYS A 126 10.80 -6.59 8.94
N TYR A 127 9.52 -6.89 9.13
CA TYR A 127 8.88 -8.19 8.95
C TYR A 127 7.80 -8.08 7.90
N ALA A 128 7.58 -9.15 7.12
CA ALA A 128 6.66 -9.10 6.01
C ALA A 128 5.84 -10.37 5.86
N LEU A 129 4.55 -10.20 5.63
CA LEU A 129 3.60 -11.24 5.22
C LEU A 129 3.02 -10.80 3.87
N ARG A 130 3.15 -11.64 2.83
CA ARG A 130 2.76 -11.28 1.45
C ARG A 130 1.86 -12.33 0.86
N GLY A 131 0.91 -11.92 0.04
CA GLY A 131 0.04 -12.81 -0.70
C GLY A 131 -0.74 -12.03 -1.73
N ILE A 132 -1.79 -12.65 -2.24
CA ILE A 132 -2.75 -12.03 -3.15
C ILE A 132 -4.07 -11.83 -2.43
N GLU A 133 -4.91 -10.94 -2.96
CA GLU A 133 -6.28 -10.81 -2.47
C GLU A 133 -7.07 -12.12 -2.60
N LEU A 134 -8.01 -12.30 -1.68
CA LEU A 134 -9.04 -13.32 -1.75
C LEU A 134 -10.36 -12.68 -2.17
N PHE A 135 -10.93 -13.15 -3.26
CA PHE A 135 -12.24 -12.70 -3.71
C PHE A 135 -13.34 -13.60 -3.15
N ILE A 136 -14.39 -12.98 -2.63
CA ILE A 136 -15.62 -13.66 -2.19
C ILE A 136 -16.78 -13.04 -2.97
N SER A 137 -17.50 -13.87 -3.73
CA SER A 137 -18.70 -13.47 -4.48
C SER A 137 -19.92 -14.26 -4.01
N ASN A 138 -21.07 -14.00 -4.63
CA ASN A 138 -22.30 -14.80 -4.42
C ASN A 138 -22.10 -16.29 -4.77
N ASP A 139 -21.15 -16.60 -5.66
CA ASP A 139 -20.83 -17.96 -6.10
C ASP A 139 -19.82 -18.67 -5.17
N GLY A 140 -19.31 -17.96 -4.15
CA GLY A 140 -18.40 -18.49 -3.14
C GLY A 140 -17.03 -17.83 -3.12
N VAL A 141 -16.03 -18.59 -2.63
CA VAL A 141 -14.64 -18.15 -2.50
C VAL A 141 -13.87 -18.57 -3.75
N ASP A 142 -13.06 -17.67 -4.30
CA ASP A 142 -12.19 -17.99 -5.44
C ASP A 142 -11.26 -19.19 -5.15
N GLU A 143 -11.27 -20.19 -6.02
CA GLU A 143 -10.52 -21.45 -5.88
C GLU A 143 -9.00 -21.26 -6.00
N GLY A 144 -8.54 -20.12 -6.53
CA GLY A 144 -7.13 -19.77 -6.73
C GLY A 144 -6.36 -19.29 -5.50
N TYR A 145 -6.98 -19.28 -4.31
CA TYR A 145 -6.37 -18.69 -3.12
C TYR A 145 -5.14 -19.46 -2.62
N ASN A 146 -4.02 -18.73 -2.52
CA ASN A 146 -2.82 -19.20 -1.85
C ASN A 146 -2.65 -18.53 -0.48
N PRO A 147 -2.31 -19.29 0.58
CA PRO A 147 -1.98 -18.70 1.88
C PRO A 147 -0.83 -17.69 1.78
N PRO A 148 -0.80 -16.66 2.64
CA PRO A 148 0.27 -15.69 2.62
C PRO A 148 1.62 -16.29 3.02
N ILE A 149 2.67 -15.80 2.39
CA ILE A 149 4.06 -16.21 2.56
C ILE A 149 4.76 -15.24 3.52
N PRO A 150 5.22 -15.70 4.70
CA PRO A 150 6.00 -14.89 5.62
C PRO A 150 7.46 -14.77 5.16
N SER A 151 8.11 -13.65 5.46
CA SER A 151 9.57 -13.54 5.39
C SER A 151 10.24 -14.46 6.41
N TYR A 152 11.49 -14.85 6.16
CA TYR A 152 12.24 -15.77 7.04
C TYR A 152 12.23 -15.31 8.51
N ASN A 153 12.51 -14.03 8.75
CA ASN A 153 12.51 -13.45 10.10
C ASN A 153 11.11 -13.36 10.73
N LEU A 154 10.05 -13.22 9.94
CA LEU A 154 8.67 -13.28 10.45
C LEU A 154 8.33 -14.70 10.87
N LYS A 155 8.63 -15.69 10.02
CA LYS A 155 8.39 -17.12 10.31
C LYS A 155 9.05 -17.55 11.63
N SER A 156 10.23 -17.01 11.94
CA SER A 156 10.94 -17.27 13.19
C SER A 156 10.35 -16.55 14.42
N ASN A 157 9.64 -15.43 14.24
CA ASN A 157 8.98 -14.70 15.32
C ASN A 157 7.51 -15.13 15.44
N LYS A 158 7.26 -16.22 16.19
CA LYS A 158 5.93 -16.84 16.29
C LYS A 158 4.82 -15.89 16.78
N ILE A 159 5.11 -15.02 17.74
CA ILE A 159 4.11 -14.09 18.28
C ILE A 159 3.66 -13.12 17.18
N LEU A 160 4.62 -12.50 16.49
CA LEU A 160 4.32 -11.57 15.42
C LEU A 160 3.71 -12.26 14.20
N PHE A 161 4.19 -13.45 13.85
CA PHE A 161 3.62 -14.24 12.76
C PHE A 161 2.16 -14.61 13.02
N ASN A 162 1.83 -15.14 14.19
CA ASN A 162 0.47 -15.51 14.55
C ASN A 162 -0.44 -14.27 14.56
N TYR A 163 0.04 -13.15 15.07
CA TYR A 163 -0.69 -11.89 15.07
C TYR A 163 -1.02 -11.44 13.64
N MET A 164 -0.01 -11.38 12.76
CA MET A 164 -0.20 -10.94 11.38
C MET A 164 -1.07 -11.92 10.57
N GLN A 165 -0.87 -13.22 10.76
CA GLN A 165 -1.63 -14.27 10.08
C GLN A 165 -3.10 -14.26 10.51
N GLY A 166 -3.39 -14.06 11.80
CA GLY A 166 -4.75 -14.01 12.33
C GLY A 166 -5.58 -12.85 11.79
N ARG A 167 -4.92 -11.76 11.34
CA ARG A 167 -5.58 -10.61 10.70
C ARG A 167 -5.64 -10.69 9.18
N TRP A 168 -5.03 -11.71 8.57
CA TRP A 168 -4.87 -11.76 7.12
C TRP A 168 -6.19 -11.71 6.36
N SER A 169 -7.22 -12.43 6.82
CA SER A 169 -8.54 -12.44 6.16
C SER A 169 -9.20 -11.06 6.16
N LEU A 170 -9.08 -10.29 7.25
CA LEU A 170 -9.60 -8.92 7.32
C LEU A 170 -8.85 -7.97 6.36
N ILE A 171 -7.57 -8.26 6.09
CA ILE A 171 -6.69 -7.40 5.30
C ILE A 171 -6.80 -7.73 3.80
N ALA A 172 -6.79 -9.00 3.45
CA ALA A 172 -6.63 -9.45 2.07
C ALA A 172 -7.95 -9.86 1.38
N THR A 173 -9.09 -9.85 2.08
CA THR A 173 -10.37 -10.21 1.47
C THR A 173 -11.01 -9.02 0.77
N ARG A 174 -11.47 -9.22 -0.47
CA ARG A 174 -12.34 -8.30 -1.21
C ARG A 174 -13.67 -9.00 -1.46
N ILE A 175 -14.74 -8.42 -0.96
CA ILE A 175 -16.09 -8.97 -1.14
C ILE A 175 -16.75 -8.28 -2.34
N MET A 176 -17.28 -9.07 -3.26
CA MET A 176 -17.88 -8.65 -4.52
C MET A 176 -19.37 -9.05 -4.50
N PHE A 177 -20.27 -8.08 -4.31
CA PHE A 177 -21.72 -8.29 -4.31
C PHE A 177 -22.40 -7.51 -5.43
#